data_AF-A0A243R8Z8-F1
#
_entry.id   AF-A0A243R8Z8-F1
#
_cell.length_a   1.000
_cell.length_b   1.000
_cell.length_c   1.000
_cell.angle_alpha   90.00
_cell.angle_beta   90.00
_cell.angle_gamma   90.00
#
_symmetry.space_group_name_H-M   'P 1'
#
loop_
_entity.id
_entity.type
_entity.pdbx_description
1 polymer ?
#
loop_
_entity_poly.entity_id
_entity_poly.type
_entity_poly.pdbx_seq_one_letter_code
_entity_poly.pdbx_strand_id
1 'polypeptide(L)'
;MPKAIGVPAPISNTPSDQAFSTRHRPCPPVSERGRSVRRATAPISLFSKIAHRWSRDRQLSWKARGVLTWLNSHAPGFRVSEKTIVCAAPDGRDATRAAIRELESHGYLVRERERGRDGRLGGVNYILCEPWAPPPDPEET
;
A
#
# COMPACT_ATOMS: atom_id res chain seq x y z
N MET A 1 34.65 -26.06 43.25
CA MET A 1 33.48 -25.16 43.12
C MET A 1 34.02 -23.73 43.13
N PRO A 2 33.61 -22.80 42.25
CA PRO A 2 32.34 -22.76 41.51
C PRO A 2 32.49 -22.84 39.97
N LYS A 3 31.38 -23.24 39.32
CA LYS A 3 31.18 -23.27 37.85
C LYS A 3 31.03 -21.85 37.33
N ALA A 4 31.83 -21.46 36.33
CA ALA A 4 31.53 -20.31 35.50
C ALA A 4 30.47 -20.71 34.47
N ILE A 5 29.27 -20.14 34.63
CA ILE A 5 28.14 -20.30 33.71
C ILE A 5 28.48 -19.51 32.44
N GLY A 6 28.43 -20.19 31.28
CA GLY A 6 28.68 -19.57 29.99
C GLY A 6 27.72 -18.40 29.75
N VAL A 7 28.28 -17.26 29.38
CA VAL A 7 27.52 -16.12 28.86
C VAL A 7 26.89 -16.55 27.53
N PRO A 8 25.56 -16.48 27.34
CA PRO A 8 24.97 -16.73 26.04
C PRO A 8 25.41 -15.64 25.06
N ALA A 9 25.78 -16.06 23.84
CA ALA A 9 26.17 -15.17 22.76
C ALA A 9 25.10 -14.09 22.50
N PRO A 10 25.48 -12.84 22.17
CA PRO A 10 24.50 -11.82 21.82
C PRO A 10 23.71 -12.28 20.60
N ILE A 11 22.38 -12.24 20.72
CA ILE A 11 21.47 -12.48 19.61
C ILE A 11 21.69 -11.32 18.64
N SER A 12 22.41 -11.59 17.55
CA SER A 12 22.62 -10.67 16.45
C SER A 12 21.30 -10.41 15.74
N ASN A 13 20.48 -9.50 16.27
CA ASN A 13 19.40 -8.87 15.51
C ASN A 13 20.00 -7.81 14.60
N THR A 14 20.80 -8.26 13.63
CA THR A 14 21.09 -7.44 12.45
C THR A 14 19.76 -7.35 11.71
N PRO A 15 19.15 -6.17 11.57
CA PRO A 15 18.04 -6.03 10.64
C PRO A 15 18.58 -6.49 9.30
N SER A 16 18.00 -7.55 8.77
CA SER A 16 18.36 -8.07 7.45
C SER A 16 18.22 -6.89 6.50
N ASP A 17 19.38 -6.41 6.03
CA ASP A 17 19.58 -5.31 5.11
C ASP A 17 19.06 -5.74 3.74
N GLN A 18 17.76 -6.05 3.67
CA GLN A 18 17.02 -6.12 2.44
C GLN A 18 16.85 -4.69 1.97
N ALA A 19 17.96 -4.15 1.47
CA ALA A 19 17.98 -3.10 0.49
C ALA A 19 16.99 -3.49 -0.61
N PHE A 20 15.75 -3.02 -0.48
CA PHE A 20 14.92 -2.69 -1.64
C PHE A 20 15.67 -1.59 -2.37
N SER A 21 16.67 -2.00 -3.14
CA SER A 21 17.40 -1.16 -4.07
C SER A 21 16.38 -0.73 -5.11
N THR A 22 15.72 0.40 -4.86
CA THR A 22 14.97 1.15 -5.86
C THR A 22 16.01 1.66 -6.85
N ARG A 23 16.42 0.80 -7.78
CA ARG A 23 17.04 1.21 -9.04
C ARG A 23 15.97 1.94 -9.84
N HIS A 24 15.67 3.18 -9.44
CA HIS A 24 14.88 4.08 -10.25
C HIS A 24 15.66 4.32 -11.53
N ARG A 25 15.28 3.62 -12.60
CA ARG A 25 15.73 4.00 -13.93
C ARG A 25 15.34 5.46 -14.12
N PRO A 26 16.25 6.35 -14.55
CA PRO A 26 15.88 7.73 -14.85
C PRO A 26 14.72 7.71 -15.85
N CYS A 27 13.67 8.49 -15.55
CA CYS A 27 12.55 8.61 -16.48
C CYS A 27 13.09 9.41 -17.68
N PRO A 28 13.02 8.90 -18.91
CA PRO A 28 13.40 9.71 -20.06
C PRO A 28 12.52 10.97 -20.11
N PRO A 29 13.05 12.12 -20.57
CA PRO A 29 12.21 13.29 -20.85
C PRO A 29 11.11 12.90 -21.85
N VAL A 30 10.03 13.69 -21.88
CA VAL A 30 8.91 13.49 -22.82
C VAL A 30 9.47 13.28 -24.21
N SER A 31 9.28 12.07 -24.75
CA SER A 31 9.83 11.72 -26.06
C SER A 31 9.12 12.54 -27.12
N GLU A 32 9.84 13.40 -27.84
CA GLU A 32 9.34 14.09 -29.03
C GLU A 32 8.94 13.12 -30.15
N ARG A 33 9.51 11.90 -30.12
CA ARG A 33 9.14 10.78 -31.00
C ARG A 33 8.06 9.87 -30.40
N GLY A 34 7.59 10.18 -29.19
CA GLY A 34 6.53 9.44 -28.52
C GLY A 34 5.17 9.78 -29.13
N ARG A 35 4.29 8.79 -29.23
CA ARG A 35 2.90 9.05 -29.61
C ARG A 35 2.20 9.78 -28.46
N SER A 36 1.48 10.86 -28.77
CA SER A 36 0.74 11.63 -27.76
C SER A 36 -0.46 10.82 -27.22
N VAL A 37 -0.74 10.97 -25.92
CA VAL A 37 -1.95 10.40 -25.31
C VAL A 37 -3.13 11.29 -25.68
N ARG A 38 -4.01 10.82 -26.57
CA ARG A 38 -5.27 11.49 -26.90
C ARG A 38 -6.38 10.88 -26.07
N ARG A 39 -7.18 11.73 -25.41
CA ARG A 39 -8.37 11.27 -24.68
C ARG A 39 -9.56 11.30 -25.63
N ALA A 40 -10.27 10.19 -25.73
CA ALA A 40 -11.63 10.18 -26.27
C ALA A 40 -12.59 10.83 -25.25
N THR A 41 -13.87 10.92 -25.59
CA THR A 41 -14.91 11.37 -24.66
C THR A 41 -14.79 10.59 -23.35
N ALA A 42 -14.54 11.31 -22.26
CA ALA A 42 -14.43 10.71 -20.94
C ALA A 42 -15.80 10.19 -20.48
N PRO A 43 -15.84 9.13 -19.65
CA PRO A 43 -17.09 8.70 -19.03
C PRO A 43 -17.70 9.87 -18.25
N ILE A 44 -19.00 10.11 -18.45
CA ILE A 44 -19.74 11.21 -17.82
C ILE A 44 -20.23 10.85 -16.41
N SER A 45 -20.26 9.57 -16.06
CA SER A 45 -20.71 9.04 -14.78
C SER A 45 -19.91 7.80 -14.38
N LEU A 46 -20.01 7.39 -13.10
CA LEU A 46 -19.34 6.20 -12.53
C LEU A 46 -17.82 6.21 -12.67
N PHE A 47 -17.20 7.35 -12.33
CA PHE A 47 -15.75 7.48 -12.26
C PHE A 47 -15.30 7.83 -10.84
N SER A 48 -14.08 7.45 -10.51
CA SER A 48 -13.42 7.84 -9.28
C SER A 48 -12.34 8.85 -9.58
N LYS A 49 -12.31 9.95 -8.84
CA LYS A 49 -11.21 10.91 -8.89
C LYS A 49 -10.06 10.37 -8.04
N ILE A 50 -8.86 10.39 -8.59
CA ILE A 50 -7.64 10.01 -7.88
C ILE A 50 -6.60 11.12 -8.06
N ALA A 51 -5.88 11.44 -6.98
CA ALA A 51 -4.79 12.41 -7.05
C ALA A 51 -3.70 11.94 -8.02
N HIS A 52 -3.12 12.89 -8.77
CA HIS A 52 -2.00 12.56 -9.67
C HIS A 52 -0.82 11.97 -8.90
N ARG A 53 -0.57 12.41 -7.66
CA ARG A 53 0.52 11.88 -6.84
C ARG A 53 0.33 10.39 -6.55
N TRP A 54 -0.89 9.95 -6.22
CA TRP A 54 -1.18 8.54 -5.97
C TRP A 54 -0.97 7.66 -7.21
N SER A 55 -1.42 8.14 -8.38
CA SER A 55 -1.31 7.38 -9.64
C SER A 55 0.07 7.45 -10.31
N ARG A 56 0.90 8.45 -9.97
CA ARG A 56 2.21 8.69 -10.59
C ARG A 56 3.39 8.49 -9.65
N ASP A 57 3.19 8.16 -8.37
CA ASP A 57 4.30 7.93 -7.45
C ASP A 57 5.13 6.74 -7.95
N ARG A 58 6.38 7.05 -8.30
CA ARG A 58 7.36 6.12 -8.87
C ARG A 58 7.82 5.07 -7.86
N GLN A 59 7.70 5.35 -6.57
CA GLN A 59 8.06 4.43 -5.50
C GLN A 59 7.15 3.20 -5.48
N LEU A 60 5.88 3.37 -5.86
CA LEU A 60 4.93 2.28 -5.96
C LEU A 60 5.06 1.50 -7.29
N SER A 61 4.95 0.18 -7.19
CA SER A 61 4.72 -0.71 -8.31
C SER A 61 3.38 -0.40 -8.99
N TRP A 62 3.29 -0.70 -10.28
CA TRP A 62 2.02 -0.57 -11.02
C TRP A 62 0.89 -1.37 -10.36
N LYS A 63 1.23 -2.51 -9.75
CA LYS A 63 0.28 -3.35 -9.03
C LYS A 63 -0.24 -2.67 -7.77
N ALA A 64 0.64 -2.11 -6.93
CA ALA A 64 0.25 -1.34 -5.75
C ALA A 64 -0.65 -0.16 -6.12
N ARG A 65 -0.32 0.60 -7.17
CA ARG A 65 -1.17 1.69 -7.68
C ARG A 65 -2.55 1.22 -8.12
N GLY A 66 -2.62 0.04 -8.75
CA GLY A 66 -3.90 -0.57 -9.15
C GLY A 66 -4.77 -0.93 -7.94
N VAL A 67 -4.18 -1.55 -6.92
CA VAL A 67 -4.87 -1.89 -5.66
C VAL A 67 -5.36 -0.61 -4.96
N LEU A 68 -4.50 0.41 -4.86
CA LEU A 68 -4.85 1.72 -4.27
C LEU A 68 -6.03 2.36 -5.01
N THR A 69 -6.00 2.37 -6.33
CA THR A 69 -7.08 2.95 -7.16
C THR A 69 -8.39 2.19 -6.99
N TRP A 70 -8.33 0.87 -6.93
CA TRP A 70 -9.49 0.02 -6.73
C TRP A 70 -10.09 0.19 -5.33
N LEU A 71 -9.26 0.27 -4.28
CA LEU A 71 -9.75 0.58 -2.93
C LEU A 71 -10.43 1.96 -2.90
N ASN A 72 -9.81 2.97 -3.51
CA ASN A 72 -10.33 4.34 -3.59
C ASN A 72 -11.63 4.47 -4.41
N SER A 73 -11.94 3.52 -5.29
CA SER A 73 -13.17 3.59 -6.09
C SER A 73 -14.44 3.23 -5.32
N HIS A 74 -14.31 2.63 -4.14
CA HIS A 74 -15.46 2.25 -3.32
C HIS A 74 -15.99 3.44 -2.50
N ALA A 75 -17.26 3.38 -2.13
CA ALA A 75 -17.86 4.35 -1.24
C ALA A 75 -17.22 4.28 0.18
N PRO A 76 -17.16 5.40 0.92
CA PRO A 76 -16.74 5.40 2.32
C PRO A 76 -17.53 4.36 3.14
N GLY A 77 -16.83 3.61 4.00
CA GLY A 77 -17.42 2.55 4.81
C GLY A 77 -17.62 1.20 4.11
N PHE A 78 -17.20 1.06 2.85
CA PHE A 78 -17.19 -0.22 2.15
C PHE A 78 -16.30 -1.24 2.88
N ARG A 79 -16.88 -2.37 3.28
CA ARG A 79 -16.16 -3.43 4.00
C ARG A 79 -15.54 -4.40 3.00
N VAL A 80 -14.21 -4.47 3.01
CA VAL A 80 -13.44 -5.35 2.14
C VAL A 80 -12.57 -6.30 2.96
N SER A 81 -12.45 -7.55 2.51
CA SER A 81 -11.52 -8.53 3.08
C SER A 81 -10.32 -8.73 2.16
N GLU A 82 -9.20 -9.21 2.69
CA GLU A 82 -8.03 -9.56 1.86
C GLU A 82 -8.41 -10.58 0.76
N LYS A 83 -9.31 -11.53 1.07
CA LYS A 83 -9.83 -12.50 0.10
C LYS A 83 -10.56 -11.80 -1.04
N THR A 84 -11.38 -10.78 -0.74
CA THR A 84 -12.09 -9.99 -1.73
C THR A 84 -11.12 -9.26 -2.66
N ILE A 85 -10.06 -8.65 -2.12
CA ILE A 85 -9.03 -7.96 -2.92
C ILE A 85 -8.34 -8.96 -3.86
N VAL A 86 -7.98 -10.13 -3.35
CA VAL A 86 -7.35 -11.19 -4.15
C VAL A 86 -8.27 -11.69 -5.25
N CYS A 87 -9.57 -11.86 -4.99
CA CYS A 87 -10.54 -12.29 -6.00
C CYS A 87 -10.83 -11.21 -7.06
N ALA A 88 -10.71 -9.93 -6.71
CA ALA A 88 -10.90 -8.82 -7.65
C ALA A 88 -9.69 -8.61 -8.58
N ALA A 89 -8.51 -9.11 -8.20
CA ALA A 89 -7.30 -9.00 -8.98
C ALA A 89 -7.17 -10.14 -10.00
N PRO A 90 -6.72 -9.85 -11.24
CA PRO A 90 -6.31 -10.91 -12.17
C PRO A 90 -4.98 -11.57 -11.73
N ASP A 91 -4.21 -10.90 -10.87
CA ASP A 91 -2.94 -11.36 -10.34
C ASP A 91 -3.11 -12.38 -9.20
N GLY A 92 -2.08 -13.19 -8.99
CA GLY A 92 -2.05 -14.18 -7.92
C GLY A 92 -2.15 -13.58 -6.51
N ARG A 93 -2.51 -14.45 -5.56
CA ARG A 93 -2.62 -14.12 -4.13
C ARG A 93 -1.37 -13.44 -3.57
N ASP A 94 -0.19 -13.97 -3.89
CA ASP A 94 1.07 -13.46 -3.34
C ASP A 94 1.45 -12.10 -3.92
N ALA A 95 1.19 -11.87 -5.21
CA ALA A 95 1.39 -10.57 -5.84
C ALA A 95 0.47 -9.51 -5.23
N THR A 96 -0.79 -9.86 -4.95
CA THR A 96 -1.74 -8.95 -4.29
C THR A 96 -1.31 -8.63 -2.86
N ARG A 97 -0.85 -9.63 -2.10
CA ARG A 97 -0.32 -9.43 -0.75
C ARG A 97 0.94 -8.57 -0.73
N ALA A 98 1.85 -8.78 -1.68
CA ALA A 98 3.04 -7.97 -1.81
C ALA A 98 2.68 -6.50 -2.09
N ALA A 99 1.70 -6.26 -2.96
CA ALA A 99 1.21 -4.92 -3.25
C ALA A 99 0.56 -4.23 -2.04
N ILE A 100 -0.23 -4.96 -1.24
CA ILE A 100 -0.80 -4.41 0.01
C ILE A 100 0.32 -4.02 0.98
N ARG A 101 1.32 -4.88 1.18
CA ARG A 101 2.48 -4.59 2.04
C ARG A 101 3.29 -3.40 1.53
N GLU A 102 3.45 -3.28 0.22
CA GLU A 102 4.12 -2.15 -0.40
C GLU A 102 3.40 -0.83 -0.11
N LEU A 103 2.06 -0.82 -0.21
CA LEU A 103 1.26 0.35 0.15
C LEU A 103 1.40 0.71 1.64
N GLU A 104 1.44 -0.28 2.53
CA GLU A 104 1.69 -0.08 3.96
C GLU A 104 3.08 0.54 4.20
N SER A 105 4.12 -0.01 3.57
CA SER A 105 5.51 0.47 3.71
C SER A 105 5.70 1.92 3.23
N HIS A 106 4.97 2.34 2.19
CA HIS A 106 5.02 3.70 1.67
C HIS A 106 4.00 4.66 2.32
N GLY A 107 3.25 4.20 3.32
CA GLY A 107 2.31 5.03 4.08
C GLY A 107 1.03 5.41 3.33
N TYR A 108 0.71 4.70 2.25
CA TYR A 108 -0.54 4.89 1.50
C TYR A 108 -1.71 4.11 2.09
N LEU A 109 -1.42 3.11 2.93
CA LEU A 109 -2.42 2.23 3.50
C LEU A 109 -2.07 1.92 4.95
N VAL A 110 -3.04 2.08 5.84
CA VAL A 110 -2.97 1.60 7.22
C VAL A 110 -3.97 0.47 7.38
N ARG A 111 -3.51 -0.63 7.98
CA ARG A 111 -4.34 -1.81 8.25
C ARG A 111 -4.63 -1.93 9.73
N GLU A 112 -5.84 -1.58 10.11
CA GLU A 112 -6.31 -1.72 11.49
C GLU A 112 -7.08 -3.02 11.64
N ARG A 113 -6.76 -3.79 12.68
CA ARG A 113 -7.45 -5.03 12.97
C ARG A 113 -8.32 -4.84 14.19
N GLU A 114 -9.62 -4.97 14.01
CA GLU A 114 -10.55 -4.96 15.14
C GLU A 114 -10.31 -6.20 15.99
N ARG A 115 -10.17 -6.00 17.30
CA ARG A 115 -10.23 -7.10 18.28
C ARG A 115 -11.60 -7.06 18.92
N GLY A 116 -12.36 -8.13 18.75
CA GLY A 116 -13.66 -8.25 19.41
C GLY A 116 -13.49 -8.34 20.92
N ARG A 117 -14.52 -7.90 21.67
CA ARG A 117 -14.56 -7.95 23.14
C ARG A 117 -14.37 -9.37 23.69
N ASP A 118 -14.69 -10.38 22.87
CA ASP A 118 -14.60 -11.81 23.20
C ASP A 118 -13.25 -12.44 22.81
N GLY A 119 -12.24 -11.63 22.46
CA GLY A 119 -10.94 -12.12 22.00
C GLY A 119 -10.94 -12.70 20.58
N ARG A 120 -12.10 -12.71 19.89
CA ARG A 120 -12.18 -13.10 18.48
C ARG A 120 -11.55 -12.03 17.59
N LEU A 121 -10.85 -12.51 16.56
CA LEU A 121 -10.27 -11.67 15.52
C LEU A 121 -11.42 -11.04 14.72
N GLY A 122 -11.55 -9.72 14.83
CA GLY A 122 -12.55 -8.95 14.10
C GLY A 122 -12.15 -8.66 12.65
N GLY A 123 -12.91 -7.76 12.03
CA GLY A 123 -12.66 -7.29 10.68
C GLY A 123 -11.31 -6.57 10.53
N VAL A 124 -10.94 -6.35 9.28
CA VAL A 124 -9.76 -5.56 8.93
C VAL A 124 -10.24 -4.28 8.25
N ASN A 125 -9.88 -3.15 8.82
CA ASN A 125 -10.13 -1.84 8.26
C ASN A 125 -8.90 -1.42 7.44
N TYR A 126 -9.15 -1.03 6.19
CA TYR A 126 -8.16 -0.54 5.25
C TYR A 126 -8.34 0.97 5.13
N ILE A 127 -7.43 1.73 5.70
CA ILE A 127 -7.50 3.19 5.76
C ILE A 127 -6.53 3.73 4.72
N LEU A 128 -7.05 4.44 3.72
CA LEU A 128 -6.22 5.07 2.70
C LEU A 128 -5.68 6.39 3.24
N CYS A 129 -4.39 6.60 3.08
CA CYS A 129 -3.69 7.76 3.63
C CYS A 129 -2.95 8.52 2.53
N GLU A 130 -2.80 9.83 2.73
CA GLU A 130 -1.84 10.64 2.00
C GLU A 130 -0.56 10.76 2.84
N PRO A 131 0.55 10.07 2.50
CA PRO A 131 1.74 10.04 3.34
C PRO A 131 2.45 11.40 3.49
N TRP A 132 2.06 12.40 2.69
CA TRP A 132 2.55 13.78 2.77
C TRP A 132 1.51 14.77 3.29
N ALA A 133 0.28 14.33 3.60
CA ALA A 133 -0.70 15.23 4.16
C ALA A 133 -0.31 15.60 5.60
N PRO A 134 -0.49 16.87 6.00
CA PRO A 134 -0.40 17.22 7.41
C PRO A 134 -1.41 16.38 8.21
N PRO A 135 -1.13 16.07 9.49
CA PRO A 135 -2.08 15.40 10.36
C PRO A 135 -3.44 16.11 10.30
N PRO A 136 -4.57 15.38 10.29
CA PRO A 136 -5.88 16.01 10.37
C PRO A 136 -5.97 16.84 11.65
N ASP A 137 -6.55 18.03 11.55
CA ASP A 137 -6.78 18.87 12.72
C ASP A 137 -7.73 18.11 13.69
N PRO A 138 -7.43 18.11 15.01
CA PRO A 138 -8.15 17.28 15.98
C PRO A 138 -9.64 17.64 16.16
N GLU A 139 -10.16 18.65 15.47
CA GLU A 139 -11.55 19.12 15.60
C GLU A 139 -12.51 18.52 14.54
N GLU A 140 -12.02 17.71 13.60
CA GLU A 140 -12.83 17.17 12.49
C GLU A 140 -13.26 15.69 12.67
N THR A 141 -13.23 15.17 13.91
CA THR A 141 -13.58 13.76 14.23
C THR A 141 -14.95 13.60 14.87
#